data_AF-A0A7V6PTF1-F1
#
_entry.id   AF-A0A7V6PTF1-F1
#
_cell.length_a   1.000
_cell.length_b   1.000
_cell.length_c   1.000
_cell.angle_alpha   90.00
_cell.angle_beta   90.00
_cell.angle_gamma   90.00
#
_symmetry.space_group_name_H-M   'P 1'
#
loop_
_entity.id
_entity.type
_entity.pdbx_description
1 polymer ?
#
loop_
_entity_poly.entity_id
_entity_poly.type
_entity_poly.pdbx_seq_one_letter_code
_entity_poly.pdbx_strand_id
1 'polypeptide(L)'
;MLKPQHFLQHSLYQKNLISSLKSLLPLYRDRIEEYSELIDKLFYFNLDPAYNILSPLYSNTGRPAKYQAEILRSLVAMTHLKIHSITNWVKKLRTDRVLAIICGFDPDDIPGVGTFYDFLSRVCPSDGEPGKIRSPHQNPGKNLKKGEKLPPKHPNVISLILQPGGVGIVERCMKRILIDYELEKARVYSRK
;
A
#
# COMPACT_ATOMS: atom_id res chain seq x y z
N MET A 1 -14.04 8.18 3.60
CA MET A 1 -13.96 9.45 2.85
C MET A 1 -12.53 9.84 2.55
N LEU A 2 -12.21 10.11 1.27
CA LEU A 2 -10.97 10.81 0.91
C LEU A 2 -11.27 12.30 0.82
N LYS A 3 -10.44 13.14 1.44
CA LYS A 3 -10.62 14.59 1.45
C LYS A 3 -9.40 15.25 0.82
N PRO A 4 -9.55 16.36 0.07
CA PRO A 4 -8.42 17.05 -0.56
C PRO A 4 -7.32 17.45 0.44
N GLN A 5 -7.73 17.94 1.62
CA GLN A 5 -6.82 18.37 2.71
C GLN A 5 -5.96 17.22 3.29
N HIS A 6 -6.31 15.96 3.04
CA HIS A 6 -5.56 14.78 3.49
C HIS A 6 -4.73 14.15 2.36
N PHE A 7 -4.76 14.73 1.15
CA PHE A 7 -3.96 14.29 0.04
C PHE A 7 -2.76 15.24 -0.13
N LEU A 8 -1.57 14.74 0.20
CA LEU A 8 -0.35 15.55 0.20
C LEU A 8 0.01 15.97 -1.23
N GLN A 9 0.02 17.28 -1.48
CA GLN A 9 0.47 17.84 -2.75
C GLN A 9 1.93 17.50 -3.02
N HIS A 10 2.25 17.25 -4.29
CA HIS A 10 3.58 16.82 -4.70
C HIS A 10 4.67 17.85 -4.38
N SER A 11 4.38 19.14 -4.55
CA SER A 11 5.30 20.22 -4.20
C SER A 11 5.65 20.23 -2.70
N LEU A 12 4.65 19.99 -1.84
CA LEU A 12 4.86 19.91 -0.40
C LEU A 12 5.65 18.66 -0.03
N TYR A 13 5.37 17.52 -0.67
CA TYR A 13 6.19 16.30 -0.53
C TYR A 13 7.66 16.57 -0.89
N GLN A 14 7.95 17.21 -2.03
CA GLN A 14 9.32 17.51 -2.44
C GLN A 14 10.04 18.40 -1.42
N LYS A 15 9.38 19.46 -0.94
CA LYS A 15 9.92 20.35 0.09
C LYS A 15 10.25 19.59 1.37
N ASN A 16 9.31 18.77 1.84
CA ASN A 16 9.48 17.97 3.06
C ASN A 16 10.60 16.95 2.90
N LEU A 17 10.67 16.27 1.75
CA LEU A 17 11.71 15.28 1.46
C LEU A 17 13.10 15.91 1.48
N ILE A 18 13.29 17.05 0.79
CA ILE A 18 14.59 17.76 0.78
C ILE A 18 14.99 18.16 2.20
N SER A 19 14.05 18.71 2.98
CA SER A 19 14.31 19.12 4.36
C SER A 19 14.74 17.93 5.22
N SER A 20 14.01 16.82 5.14
CA SER A 20 14.29 15.61 5.91
C SER A 20 15.60 14.95 5.50
N LEU A 21 15.90 14.85 4.21
CA LEU A 21 17.17 14.29 3.72
C LEU A 21 18.37 15.11 4.17
N LYS A 22 18.29 16.45 4.14
CA LYS A 22 19.34 17.32 4.67
C LYS A 22 19.62 17.06 6.14
N SER A 23 18.56 16.88 6.94
CA SER A 23 18.69 16.57 8.37
C SER A 23 19.29 15.18 8.63
N LEU A 24 19.05 14.21 7.74
CA LEU A 24 19.51 12.84 7.91
C LEU A 24 20.88 12.56 7.30
N LEU A 25 21.34 13.41 6.38
CA LEU A 25 22.63 13.27 5.69
C LEU A 25 23.82 12.99 6.63
N PRO A 26 23.95 13.63 7.80
CA PRO A 26 25.07 13.38 8.70
C PRO A 26 25.08 11.97 9.31
N LEU A 27 23.90 11.35 9.46
CA LEU A 27 23.72 10.10 10.20
C LEU A 27 23.49 8.88 9.29
N TYR A 28 22.95 9.10 8.09
CA TYR A 28 22.48 8.04 7.20
C TYR A 28 22.99 8.19 5.76
N ARG A 29 24.17 8.79 5.58
CA ARG A 29 24.79 9.01 4.26
C ARG A 29 24.74 7.76 3.37
N ASP A 30 25.25 6.64 3.87
CA ASP A 30 25.35 5.40 3.08
C ASP A 30 23.97 4.86 2.66
N ARG A 31 22.98 4.98 3.54
CA ARG A 31 21.59 4.55 3.25
C ARG A 31 20.90 5.48 2.25
N ILE A 32 21.20 6.78 2.30
CA ILE A 32 20.68 7.75 1.32
C ILE A 32 21.30 7.47 -0.05
N GLU A 33 22.60 7.17 -0.11
CA GLU A 33 23.30 6.81 -1.34
C GLU A 33 22.75 5.51 -1.94
N GLU A 34 22.51 4.48 -1.11
CA GLU A 34 21.87 3.23 -1.52
C GLU A 34 20.49 3.45 -2.15
N TYR A 35 19.76 4.46 -1.68
CA TYR A 35 18.43 4.79 -2.19
C TYR A 35 18.41 5.94 -3.21
N SER A 36 19.55 6.40 -3.72
CA SER A 36 19.64 7.51 -4.69
C SER A 36 18.69 7.36 -5.87
N GLU A 37 18.74 6.23 -6.59
CA GLU A 37 17.86 5.95 -7.73
C GLU A 37 16.37 5.96 -7.34
N LEU A 38 16.05 5.40 -6.16
CA LEU A 38 14.68 5.38 -5.64
C LEU A 38 14.22 6.79 -5.26
N ILE A 39 15.08 7.58 -4.64
CA ILE A 39 14.82 8.98 -4.26
C ILE A 39 14.48 9.77 -5.52
N ASP A 40 15.33 9.71 -6.54
CA ASP A 40 15.09 10.42 -7.81
C ASP A 40 13.77 9.99 -8.43
N LYS A 41 13.53 8.68 -8.52
CA LYS A 41 12.28 8.14 -9.06
C LYS A 41 11.06 8.68 -8.33
N LEU A 42 11.05 8.64 -6.99
CA LEU A 42 9.90 9.11 -6.21
C LEU A 42 9.80 10.64 -6.15
N PHE A 43 10.92 11.35 -6.30
CA PHE A 43 10.97 12.81 -6.33
C PHE A 43 10.27 13.39 -7.56
N TYR A 44 10.41 12.74 -8.72
CA TYR A 44 9.72 13.15 -9.96
C TYR A 44 8.35 12.49 -10.15
N PHE A 45 8.00 11.51 -9.31
CA PHE A 45 6.71 10.83 -9.40
C PHE A 45 5.59 11.69 -8.80
N ASN A 46 5.03 12.55 -9.65
CA ASN A 46 3.93 13.44 -9.29
C ASN A 46 2.63 12.65 -9.06
N LEU A 47 2.09 12.74 -7.84
CA LEU A 47 0.85 12.04 -7.47
C LEU A 47 -0.39 12.93 -7.45
N ASP A 48 -0.28 14.23 -7.75
CA ASP A 48 -1.42 15.14 -7.75
C ASP A 48 -2.58 14.66 -8.65
N PRO A 49 -2.35 14.16 -9.88
CA PRO A 49 -3.42 13.62 -10.72
C PRO A 49 -4.12 12.39 -10.13
N ALA A 50 -3.41 11.62 -9.29
CA ALA A 50 -3.94 10.40 -8.70
C ALA A 50 -5.10 10.69 -7.73
N TYR A 51 -5.22 11.92 -7.20
CA TYR A 51 -6.39 12.30 -6.39
C TYR A 51 -7.71 12.11 -7.13
N ASN A 52 -7.77 12.51 -8.42
CA ASN A 52 -8.99 12.41 -9.22
C ASN A 52 -9.38 10.96 -9.52
N ILE A 53 -8.39 10.07 -9.61
CA ILE A 53 -8.59 8.63 -9.82
C ILE A 53 -9.02 7.95 -8.51
N LEU A 54 -8.39 8.34 -7.39
CA LEU A 54 -8.63 7.72 -6.11
C LEU A 54 -9.92 8.20 -5.45
N SER A 55 -10.27 9.48 -5.57
CA SER A 55 -11.43 10.08 -4.88
C SER A 55 -12.74 9.33 -5.12
N PRO A 56 -13.10 8.91 -6.34
CA PRO A 56 -14.31 8.12 -6.61
C PRO A 56 -14.35 6.75 -5.91
N LEU A 57 -13.20 6.19 -5.51
CA LEU A 57 -13.09 4.89 -4.85
C LEU A 57 -13.38 4.94 -3.34
N TYR A 58 -13.56 6.14 -2.79
CA TYR A 58 -13.89 6.35 -1.38
C TYR A 58 -15.31 6.86 -1.24
N SER A 59 -16.04 6.30 -0.27
CA SER A 59 -17.34 6.84 0.15
C SER A 59 -17.23 8.30 0.59
N ASN A 60 -18.25 9.10 0.31
CA ASN A 60 -18.39 10.49 0.78
C ASN A 60 -18.58 10.58 2.30
N THR A 61 -18.90 9.48 2.98
CA THR A 61 -19.16 9.44 4.43
C THR A 61 -18.14 8.58 5.18
N GLY A 62 -18.18 8.65 6.50
CA GLY A 62 -17.34 7.85 7.40
C GLY A 62 -15.95 8.44 7.67
N ARG A 63 -15.08 7.61 8.27
CA ARG A 63 -13.74 8.03 8.70
C ARG A 63 -12.89 8.51 7.51
N PRO A 64 -12.15 9.63 7.66
CA PRO A 64 -11.20 10.07 6.64
C PRO A 64 -10.10 9.04 6.41
N ALA A 65 -9.81 8.76 5.13
CA ALA A 65 -8.66 7.98 4.71
C ALA A 65 -7.40 8.84 4.87
N LYS A 66 -6.40 8.31 5.59
CA LYS A 66 -5.11 8.98 5.82
C LYS A 66 -4.02 8.35 4.94
N TYR A 67 -3.01 9.13 4.57
CA TYR A 67 -1.78 8.66 3.94
C TYR A 67 -1.93 8.02 2.55
N GLN A 68 -2.94 8.42 1.76
CA GLN A 68 -3.24 7.73 0.50
C GLN A 68 -2.20 7.97 -0.59
N ALA A 69 -1.64 9.16 -0.66
CA ALA A 69 -0.55 9.47 -1.61
C ALA A 69 0.74 8.75 -1.21
N GLU A 70 1.03 8.69 0.09
CA GLU A 70 2.19 8.06 0.69
C GLU A 70 2.15 6.54 0.55
N ILE A 71 0.98 5.91 0.74
CA ILE A 71 0.78 4.48 0.48
C ILE A 71 1.06 4.19 -1.00
N LEU A 72 0.50 4.97 -1.93
CA LEU A 72 0.75 4.77 -3.35
C LEU A 72 2.24 4.91 -3.70
N ARG A 73 2.90 5.95 -3.20
CA ARG A 73 4.34 6.16 -3.36
C ARG A 73 5.16 4.99 -2.80
N SER A 74 4.78 4.50 -1.63
CA SER A 74 5.45 3.37 -0.99
C SER A 74 5.27 2.05 -1.74
N LEU A 75 4.15 1.85 -2.44
CA LEU A 75 3.96 0.67 -3.29
C LEU A 75 4.82 0.73 -4.56
N VAL A 76 5.08 1.93 -5.10
CA VAL A 76 6.09 2.11 -6.16
C VAL A 76 7.48 1.75 -5.64
N ALA A 77 7.83 2.21 -4.42
CA ALA A 77 9.10 1.86 -3.78
C ALA A 77 9.22 0.35 -3.51
N MET A 78 8.17 -0.28 -3.00
CA MET A 78 8.09 -1.72 -2.77
C MET A 78 8.36 -2.50 -4.06
N THR A 79 7.77 -2.06 -5.18
CA THR A 79 7.97 -2.66 -6.51
C THR A 79 9.40 -2.45 -7.01
N HIS A 80 9.97 -1.25 -6.84
CA HIS A 80 11.35 -0.95 -7.23
C HIS A 80 12.35 -1.84 -6.45
N LEU A 81 12.11 -2.05 -5.17
CA LEU A 81 12.94 -2.91 -4.30
C LEU A 81 12.61 -4.41 -4.42
N LYS A 82 11.70 -4.80 -5.33
CA LYS A 82 11.29 -6.19 -5.59
C LYS A 82 10.83 -6.94 -4.34
N ILE A 83 10.16 -6.24 -3.42
CA ILE A 83 9.58 -6.85 -2.23
C ILE A 83 8.14 -7.22 -2.55
N HIS A 84 7.78 -8.50 -2.42
CA HIS A 84 6.45 -8.99 -2.82
C HIS A 84 5.47 -9.18 -1.64
N SER A 85 5.96 -9.18 -0.39
CA SER A 85 5.14 -9.34 0.81
C SER A 85 4.88 -8.00 1.48
N ILE A 86 3.60 -7.61 1.61
CA ILE A 86 3.20 -6.37 2.29
C ILE A 86 3.61 -6.40 3.76
N THR A 87 3.51 -7.56 4.42
CA THR A 87 3.97 -7.71 5.81
C THR A 87 5.45 -7.42 5.95
N ASN A 88 6.27 -7.95 5.03
CA ASN A 88 7.72 -7.68 5.03
C ASN A 88 8.01 -6.23 4.66
N TRP A 89 7.22 -5.66 3.75
CA TRP A 89 7.33 -4.25 3.37
C TRP A 89 7.07 -3.31 4.55
N VAL A 90 5.96 -3.48 5.26
CA VAL A 90 5.64 -2.67 6.45
C VAL A 90 6.68 -2.86 7.55
N LYS A 91 7.19 -4.09 7.73
CA LYS A 91 8.30 -4.33 8.67
C LYS A 91 9.55 -3.53 8.26
N LYS A 92 9.92 -3.54 6.97
CA LYS A 92 11.07 -2.79 6.47
C LYS A 92 10.88 -1.28 6.64
N LEU A 93 9.69 -0.75 6.32
CA LEU A 93 9.36 0.68 6.53
C LEU A 93 9.51 1.11 8.00
N ARG A 94 9.14 0.25 8.95
CA ARG A 94 9.26 0.54 10.38
C ARG A 94 10.70 0.47 10.90
N THR A 95 11.53 -0.37 10.29
CA THR A 95 12.94 -0.50 10.68
C THR A 95 13.82 0.57 10.03
N ASP A 96 13.46 1.02 8.82
CA ASP A 96 14.28 1.92 8.02
C ASP A 96 13.68 3.33 7.95
N ARG A 97 14.23 4.23 8.77
CA ARG A 97 13.82 5.63 8.86
C ARG A 97 13.98 6.38 7.53
N VAL A 98 15.06 6.11 6.79
CA VAL A 98 15.32 6.77 5.50
C VAL A 98 14.25 6.35 4.49
N LEU A 99 13.97 5.04 4.41
CA LEU A 99 12.95 4.52 3.51
C LEU A 99 11.54 5.05 3.82
N ALA A 100 11.18 5.16 5.10
CA ALA A 100 9.91 5.73 5.53
C ALA A 100 9.74 7.17 5.02
N ILE A 101 10.76 8.00 5.20
CA ILE A 101 10.77 9.41 4.79
C ILE A 101 10.73 9.56 3.27
N ILE A 102 11.47 8.74 2.53
CA ILE A 102 11.42 8.74 1.05
C ILE A 102 10.02 8.39 0.54
N CYS A 103 9.30 7.51 1.24
CA CYS A 103 7.90 7.21 0.91
C CYS A 103 6.92 8.34 1.29
N GLY A 104 7.37 9.33 2.06
CA GLY A 104 6.57 10.45 2.56
C GLY A 104 5.89 10.20 3.90
N PHE A 105 6.23 9.12 4.61
CA PHE A 105 5.67 8.84 5.93
C PHE A 105 6.46 9.53 7.05
N ASP A 106 5.78 9.75 8.18
CA ASP A 106 6.42 9.98 9.46
C ASP A 106 7.01 8.65 9.97
N PRO A 107 8.33 8.56 10.27
CA PRO A 107 8.95 7.38 10.85
C PRO A 107 8.27 6.83 12.10
N ASP A 108 7.61 7.70 12.86
CA ASP A 108 6.96 7.36 14.11
C ASP A 108 5.46 7.00 13.93
N ASP A 109 4.87 7.25 12.75
CA ASP A 109 3.49 6.91 12.39
C ASP A 109 3.39 6.17 11.04
N ILE A 110 3.92 4.94 11.00
CA ILE A 110 3.85 4.09 9.81
C ILE A 110 2.54 3.28 9.77
N PRO A 111 1.76 3.36 8.66
CA PRO A 111 0.53 2.59 8.51
C PRO A 111 0.75 1.08 8.71
N GLY A 112 -0.23 0.43 9.35
CA GLY A 112 -0.22 -1.01 9.53
C GLY A 112 -0.50 -1.78 8.24
N VAL A 113 -0.21 -3.08 8.26
CA VAL A 113 -0.44 -4.01 7.13
C VAL A 113 -1.89 -3.97 6.64
N GLY A 114 -2.87 -3.90 7.54
CA GLY A 114 -4.28 -3.81 7.19
C GLY A 114 -4.61 -2.58 6.32
N THR A 115 -3.99 -1.43 6.61
CA THR A 115 -4.20 -0.20 5.83
C THR A 115 -3.74 -0.34 4.38
N PHE A 116 -2.65 -1.07 4.14
CA PHE A 116 -2.17 -1.36 2.79
C PHE A 116 -3.13 -2.29 2.04
N TYR A 117 -3.64 -3.32 2.69
CA TYR A 117 -4.65 -4.20 2.08
C TYR A 117 -5.97 -3.48 1.81
N ASP A 118 -6.42 -2.63 2.74
CA ASP A 118 -7.62 -1.79 2.56
C ASP A 118 -7.47 -0.82 1.39
N PHE A 119 -6.26 -0.27 1.18
CA PHE A 119 -5.96 0.54 0.01
C PHE A 119 -6.06 -0.27 -1.27
N LEU A 120 -5.33 -1.40 -1.34
CA LEU A 120 -5.28 -2.24 -2.52
C LEU A 120 -6.67 -2.79 -2.89
N SER A 121 -7.50 -3.17 -1.92
CA SER A 121 -8.84 -3.68 -2.17
C SER A 121 -9.77 -2.63 -2.78
N ARG A 122 -9.53 -1.33 -2.52
CA ARG A 122 -10.31 -0.23 -3.11
C ARG A 122 -9.88 0.07 -4.54
N VAL A 123 -8.58 0.05 -4.77
CA VAL A 123 -7.99 0.43 -6.05
C VAL A 123 -8.05 -0.69 -7.08
N CYS A 124 -8.10 -1.92 -6.58
CA CYS A 124 -8.05 -3.12 -7.38
C CYS A 124 -9.04 -4.12 -6.77
N PRO A 125 -10.34 -3.84 -6.92
CA PRO A 125 -11.36 -4.77 -6.50
C PRO A 125 -11.08 -6.09 -7.23
N SER A 126 -11.03 -7.19 -6.47
CA SER A 126 -10.92 -8.50 -7.08
C SER A 126 -12.16 -8.71 -7.94
N ASP A 127 -12.00 -9.26 -9.16
CA ASP A 127 -13.12 -9.60 -10.05
C ASP A 127 -14.04 -10.70 -9.47
N GLY A 128 -13.76 -11.16 -8.25
CA GLY A 128 -14.58 -12.08 -7.50
C GLY A 128 -15.67 -11.33 -6.74
N GLU A 129 -16.90 -11.85 -6.87
CA GLU A 129 -18.10 -11.54 -6.08
C GLU A 129 -17.77 -10.93 -4.69
N PRO A 130 -18.42 -9.83 -4.28
CA PRO A 130 -18.19 -9.20 -2.99
C PRO A 130 -18.18 -10.28 -1.91
N GLY A 131 -17.06 -10.38 -1.18
CA GLY A 131 -16.76 -11.50 -0.31
C GLY A 131 -18.00 -11.90 0.48
N LYS A 132 -18.53 -13.09 0.19
CA LYS A 132 -19.74 -13.63 0.84
C LYS A 132 -19.67 -13.26 2.30
N ILE A 133 -20.68 -12.54 2.81
CA ILE A 133 -20.85 -12.35 4.25
C ILE A 133 -20.72 -13.74 4.84
N ARG A 134 -19.60 -14.00 5.52
CA ARG A 134 -19.37 -15.30 6.13
C ARG A 134 -20.50 -15.46 7.11
N SER A 135 -21.27 -16.54 6.97
CA SER A 135 -22.30 -16.86 7.94
C SER A 135 -21.67 -16.81 9.33
N PRO A 136 -22.40 -16.31 10.35
CA PRO A 136 -21.91 -16.27 11.72
C PRO A 136 -21.27 -17.60 12.06
N HIS A 137 -20.08 -17.56 12.67
CA HIS A 137 -19.37 -18.77 13.04
C HIS A 137 -20.28 -19.60 13.93
N GLN A 138 -20.77 -20.73 13.41
CA GLN A 138 -21.52 -21.68 14.23
C GLN A 138 -20.55 -22.34 15.19
N ASN A 139 -20.85 -22.26 16.49
CA ASN A 139 -20.11 -22.97 17.51
C ASN A 139 -20.13 -24.47 17.19
N PRO A 140 -19.01 -25.20 17.40
CA PRO A 140 -18.98 -26.63 17.15
C PRO A 140 -20.05 -27.33 18.00
N GLY A 141 -21.00 -28.00 17.34
CA GLY A 141 -22.14 -28.64 18.00
C GLY A 141 -21.79 -29.89 18.83
N LYS A 142 -20.50 -30.25 18.96
CA LYS A 142 -20.04 -31.44 19.68
C LYS A 142 -19.14 -31.03 20.84
N ASN A 143 -19.64 -31.23 22.06
CA ASN A 143 -18.85 -31.12 23.28
C ASN A 143 -17.85 -32.29 23.29
N LEU A 144 -16.57 -32.00 23.11
CA LEU A 144 -15.49 -32.98 23.26
C LEU A 144 -15.14 -33.17 24.74
N LYS A 145 -14.63 -34.36 25.09
CA LYS A 145 -14.13 -34.60 26.44
C LYS A 145 -12.85 -33.78 26.67
N LYS A 146 -12.58 -33.43 27.93
CA LYS A 146 -11.37 -32.70 28.33
C LYS A 146 -10.13 -33.45 27.83
N GLY A 147 -9.39 -32.84 26.90
CA GLY A 147 -8.15 -33.40 26.32
C GLY A 147 -8.27 -33.87 24.86
N GLU A 148 -9.48 -33.97 24.29
CA GLU A 148 -9.65 -34.36 22.89
C GLU A 148 -9.63 -33.13 21.96
N LYS A 149 -8.75 -33.14 20.94
CA LYS A 149 -8.70 -32.10 19.91
C LYS A 149 -9.72 -32.39 18.80
N LEU A 150 -10.33 -31.34 18.25
CA LEU A 150 -11.13 -31.45 17.03
C LEU A 150 -10.24 -31.88 15.86
N PRO A 151 -10.71 -32.78 14.98
CA PRO A 151 -10.01 -33.08 13.74
C PRO A 151 -9.95 -31.82 12.87
N PRO A 152 -8.85 -31.61 12.12
CA PRO A 152 -8.71 -30.45 11.24
C PRO A 152 -9.80 -30.48 10.14
N LYS A 153 -10.57 -29.40 10.04
CA LYS A 153 -11.71 -29.29 9.10
C LYS A 153 -11.29 -29.40 7.63
N HIS A 154 -10.05 -29.03 7.30
CA HIS A 154 -9.53 -29.03 5.94
C HIS A 154 -8.10 -29.60 5.94
N PRO A 155 -7.91 -30.90 5.67
CA PRO A 155 -6.59 -31.54 5.75
C PRO A 155 -5.62 -31.15 4.62
N ASN A 156 -6.14 -30.67 3.48
CA ASN A 156 -5.36 -30.35 2.28
C ASN A 156 -5.11 -28.84 2.06
N VAL A 157 -5.19 -28.01 3.11
CA VAL A 157 -4.98 -26.54 2.97
C VAL A 157 -3.59 -26.20 2.45
N ILE A 158 -2.59 -27.03 2.77
CA ILE A 158 -1.20 -26.80 2.42
C ILE A 158 -0.97 -26.86 0.90
N SER A 159 -1.66 -27.76 0.17
CA SER A 159 -1.51 -27.87 -1.28
C SER A 159 -2.19 -26.73 -2.05
N LEU A 160 -3.20 -26.09 -1.46
CA LEU A 160 -3.89 -24.94 -2.06
C LEU A 160 -3.07 -23.64 -1.96
N ILE A 161 -2.21 -23.53 -0.95
CA ILE A 161 -1.37 -22.35 -0.70
C ILE A 161 -0.20 -22.26 -1.68
N LEU A 162 0.21 -23.39 -2.27
CA LEU A 162 1.41 -23.53 -3.09
C LEU A 162 1.16 -23.43 -4.60
N GLN A 163 0.15 -22.71 -5.08
CA GLN A 163 0.01 -22.47 -6.53
C GLN A 163 0.98 -21.37 -7.00
N PRO A 164 2.01 -21.69 -7.80
CA PRO A 164 2.94 -20.71 -8.34
C PRO A 164 2.45 -20.30 -9.74
N GLY A 165 1.98 -19.06 -9.90
CA GLY A 165 1.62 -18.58 -11.24
C GLY A 165 0.78 -17.30 -11.29
N GLY A 166 0.19 -16.88 -10.18
CA GLY A 166 -0.51 -15.59 -10.12
C GLY A 166 0.48 -14.43 -10.00
N VAL A 167 0.54 -13.54 -10.99
CA VAL A 167 1.11 -12.19 -10.85
C VAL A 167 0.56 -11.60 -9.55
N GLY A 168 1.40 -11.31 -8.56
CA GLY A 168 0.94 -10.95 -7.21
C GLY A 168 -0.06 -9.79 -7.25
N ILE A 169 -1.04 -9.77 -6.32
CA ILE A 169 -2.09 -8.75 -6.28
C ILE A 169 -1.51 -7.33 -6.45
N VAL A 170 -0.41 -7.05 -5.75
CA VAL A 170 0.30 -5.77 -5.82
C VAL A 170 0.72 -5.43 -7.25
N GLU A 171 1.33 -6.35 -8.00
CA GLU A 171 1.81 -6.07 -9.35
C GLU A 171 0.66 -5.83 -10.34
N ARG A 172 -0.41 -6.62 -10.26
CA ARG A 172 -1.61 -6.40 -11.08
C ARG A 172 -2.23 -5.03 -10.80
N CYS A 173 -2.37 -4.69 -9.53
CA CYS A 173 -2.98 -3.44 -9.11
C CYS A 173 -2.10 -2.24 -9.48
N MET A 174 -0.77 -2.35 -9.32
CA MET A 174 0.16 -1.29 -9.72
C MET A 174 0.15 -1.05 -11.23
N LYS A 175 0.09 -2.10 -12.06
CA LYS A 175 -0.03 -1.95 -13.52
C LYS A 175 -1.31 -1.19 -13.90
N ARG A 176 -2.45 -1.51 -13.27
CA ARG A 176 -3.72 -0.81 -13.50
C ARG A 176 -3.66 0.66 -13.08
N ILE A 177 -3.15 0.93 -11.87
CA ILE A 177 -3.01 2.31 -11.36
C ILE A 177 -2.12 3.15 -12.27
N LEU A 178 -0.99 2.60 -12.72
CA LEU A 178 -0.07 3.32 -13.58
C LEU A 178 -0.67 3.60 -14.96
N ILE A 179 -1.46 2.68 -15.53
CA ILE A 179 -2.19 2.92 -16.77
C ILE A 179 -3.20 4.06 -16.58
N ASP A 180 -4.04 3.99 -15.55
CA ASP A 180 -5.05 5.02 -15.27
C ASP A 180 -4.39 6.38 -14.99
N TYR A 181 -3.26 6.38 -14.30
CA TYR A 181 -2.45 7.57 -14.04
C TYR A 181 -1.89 8.19 -15.32
N GLU A 182 -1.28 7.41 -16.21
CA GLU A 182 -0.76 7.93 -17.48
C GLU A 182 -1.88 8.47 -18.38
N LEU A 183 -3.05 7.82 -18.40
CA LEU A 183 -4.23 8.31 -19.11
C LEU A 183 -4.72 9.65 -18.53
N GLU A 184 -4.80 9.77 -17.21
CA GLU A 184 -5.26 11.01 -16.57
C GLU A 184 -4.23 12.13 -16.71
N LYS A 185 -2.94 11.83 -16.61
CA LYS A 185 -1.86 12.77 -16.89
C LYS A 185 -1.99 13.31 -18.32
N ALA A 186 -2.17 12.45 -19.32
CA ALA A 186 -2.37 12.87 -20.71
C ALA A 186 -3.60 13.79 -20.89
N ARG A 187 -4.72 13.52 -20.20
CA ARG A 187 -5.91 14.40 -20.22
C ARG A 187 -5.64 15.77 -19.62
N VAL A 188 -4.93 15.85 -18.51
CA VAL A 188 -4.58 17.13 -17.87
C VAL A 188 -3.68 17.96 -18.78
N TYR A 189 -2.73 17.34 -19.48
CA TYR A 189 -1.87 18.03 -20.45
C TYR A 189 -2.63 18.48 -21.71
N SER A 190 -3.63 17.73 -22.18
CA SER A 190 -4.45 18.10 -23.34
C SER A 190 -5.46 19.22 -23.08
N ARG A 191 -5.71 19.60 -21.82
CA ARG A 191 -6.63 20.68 -21.41
C ARG A 191 -5.95 22.01 -21.11
N LYS A 192 -4.62 22.08 -21.27
CA LYS A 192 -3.82 23.31 -21.19
C LYS A 192 -3.47 23.78 -22.59
#